data_AF-A0A6B0XQM1-F1
#
_entry.id   AF-A0A6B0XQM1-F1
#
_cell.length_a   1.000
_cell.length_b   1.000
_cell.length_c   1.000
_cell.angle_alpha   90.00
_cell.angle_beta   90.00
_cell.angle_gamma   90.00
#
_symmetry.space_group_name_H-M   'P 1'
#
loop_
_entity.id
_entity.type
_entity.pdbx_description
1 polymer ?
#
loop_
_entity_poly.entity_id
_entity_poly.type
_entity_poly.pdbx_seq_one_letter_code
_entity_poly.pdbx_strand_id
1 'polypeptide(L)'
;MLIDFKPLPMMALRSRPGEVLDEVSREGAAFLIERNGQQKACLVPISYFLPDIQTSRVTAELDRITDSNEHCRIAISEGREIQLVFGELSGKTPVDVTVTLPHGYPNRAPVVSAEPLEEGCPHRWPDGTLCIYGAEAVWNPGRHDVMHAVALFRRWIQHYSAWRETREWPKAGTA
;
A
#
# COMPACT_ATOMS: atom_id res chain seq x y z
N MET A 1 17.68 14.02 -6.41
CA MET A 1 18.28 12.71 -6.74
C MET A 1 18.34 12.60 -8.25
N LEU A 2 19.51 12.31 -8.81
CA LEU A 2 19.66 12.07 -10.25
C LEU A 2 19.52 10.56 -10.48
N ILE A 3 18.53 10.16 -11.27
CA ILE A 3 18.35 8.74 -11.62
C ILE A 3 19.17 8.47 -12.89
N ASP A 4 20.10 7.53 -12.81
CA ASP A 4 20.85 7.06 -13.96
C ASP A 4 20.07 5.95 -14.68
N PHE A 5 19.60 6.25 -15.89
CA PHE A 5 18.81 5.33 -16.68
C PHE A 5 19.69 4.61 -17.70
N LYS A 6 19.69 3.28 -17.62
CA LYS A 6 20.33 2.43 -18.62
C LYS A 6 19.36 2.20 -19.79
N PRO A 7 19.77 2.34 -21.06
CA PRO A 7 18.91 1.95 -22.17
C PRO A 7 18.69 0.43 -22.17
N LEU A 8 17.43 0.01 -22.30
CA LEU A 8 17.03 -1.40 -22.39
C LEU A 8 16.29 -1.64 -23.70
N PRO A 9 16.93 -2.27 -24.69
CA PRO A 9 16.26 -2.65 -25.92
C PRO A 9 15.09 -3.59 -25.64
N MET A 10 13.96 -3.40 -26.33
CA MET A 10 12.77 -4.24 -26.16
C MET A 10 13.05 -5.75 -26.36
N MET A 11 14.03 -6.10 -27.21
CA MET A 11 14.45 -7.50 -27.38
C MET A 11 15.10 -8.08 -26.12
N ALA A 12 15.90 -7.30 -25.40
CA ALA A 12 16.54 -7.74 -24.16
C ALA A 12 15.50 -7.97 -23.04
N LEU A 13 14.51 -7.08 -22.93
CA LEU A 13 13.40 -7.29 -21.97
C LEU A 13 12.62 -8.57 -22.27
N ARG A 14 12.46 -8.94 -23.55
CA ARG A 14 11.76 -10.17 -23.96
C ARG A 14 12.56 -11.44 -23.73
N SER A 15 13.88 -11.40 -23.92
CA SER A 15 14.72 -12.59 -23.78
C SER A 15 15.00 -12.97 -22.33
N ARG A 16 15.06 -11.98 -21.42
CA ARG A 16 15.40 -12.18 -20.01
C ARG A 16 14.55 -11.33 -19.05
N PRO A 17 13.21 -11.46 -19.08
CA PRO A 17 12.33 -10.62 -18.28
C PRO A 17 12.56 -10.76 -16.76
N GLY A 18 12.81 -11.99 -16.28
CA GLY A 18 13.07 -12.25 -14.86
C GLY A 18 14.33 -11.55 -14.34
N GLU A 19 15.46 -11.72 -15.05
CA GLU A 19 16.73 -11.07 -14.68
C GLU A 19 16.61 -9.55 -14.66
N VAL A 20 15.94 -8.95 -15.65
CA VAL A 20 15.72 -7.50 -15.68
C VAL A 20 14.89 -7.03 -14.47
N LEU A 21 13.87 -7.80 -14.06
CA LEU A 21 13.08 -7.47 -12.88
C LEU A 21 13.88 -7.65 -11.58
N ASP A 22 14.77 -8.64 -11.52
CA ASP A 22 15.69 -8.82 -10.39
C ASP A 22 16.69 -7.66 -10.30
N GLU A 23 17.29 -7.22 -11.42
CA GLU A 23 18.17 -6.04 -11.48
C GLU A 23 17.44 -4.79 -10.97
N VAL A 24 16.18 -4.59 -11.34
CA VAL A 24 15.39 -3.43 -10.89
C VAL A 24 15.03 -3.56 -9.41
N SER A 25 14.46 -4.69 -9.00
CA SER A 25 13.94 -4.85 -7.64
C SER A 25 15.03 -4.96 -6.57
N ARG A 26 16.15 -5.61 -6.88
CA ARG A 26 17.23 -5.91 -5.92
C ARG A 26 18.42 -5.00 -6.05
N GLU A 27 18.84 -4.69 -7.28
CA GLU A 27 20.03 -3.87 -7.53
C GLU A 27 19.70 -2.38 -7.71
N GLY A 28 18.40 -2.02 -7.72
CA GLY A 28 17.95 -0.66 -7.89
C GLY A 28 18.15 -0.11 -9.30
N ALA A 29 18.33 -0.98 -10.30
CA ALA A 29 18.53 -0.57 -11.68
C ALA A 29 17.30 0.20 -12.20
N ALA A 30 17.54 1.20 -13.03
CA ALA A 30 16.51 1.94 -13.74
C ALA A 30 16.76 1.84 -15.24
N PHE A 31 15.75 1.46 -16.00
CA PHE A 31 15.84 1.23 -17.43
C PHE A 31 14.93 2.17 -18.21
N LEU A 32 15.42 2.70 -19.33
CA LEU A 32 14.60 3.30 -20.37
C LEU A 32 14.37 2.25 -21.46
N ILE A 33 13.11 1.86 -21.64
CA ILE A 33 12.73 0.84 -22.60
C ILE A 33 12.64 1.46 -23.99
N GLU A 34 13.45 0.94 -24.91
CA GLU A 34 13.56 1.44 -26.27
C GLU A 34 12.95 0.50 -27.31
N ARG A 35 12.22 1.09 -28.27
CA ARG A 35 11.73 0.40 -29.46
C ARG A 35 12.01 1.26 -30.68
N ASN A 36 12.77 0.72 -31.63
CA ASN A 36 13.21 1.42 -32.85
C ASN A 36 13.94 2.75 -32.57
N GLY A 37 14.83 2.77 -31.56
CA GLY A 37 15.58 3.98 -31.18
C GLY A 37 14.76 5.07 -30.49
N GLN A 38 13.50 4.80 -30.15
CA GLN A 38 12.66 5.72 -29.38
C GLN A 38 12.40 5.16 -27.98
N GLN A 39 12.54 6.02 -26.97
CA GLN A 39 12.16 5.74 -25.59
C GLN A 39 10.64 5.69 -25.47
N LYS A 40 10.11 4.58 -24.96
CA LYS A 40 8.65 4.34 -24.88
C LYS A 40 8.13 4.22 -23.45
N ALA A 41 8.96 3.71 -22.55
CA ALA A 41 8.60 3.49 -21.16
C ALA A 41 9.85 3.51 -20.29
N CYS A 42 9.68 3.52 -18.98
CA CYS A 42 10.75 3.25 -18.04
C CYS A 42 10.36 2.10 -17.11
N LEU A 43 11.35 1.40 -16.60
CA LEU A 43 11.22 0.41 -15.56
C LEU A 43 12.12 0.86 -14.41
N VAL A 44 11.51 1.13 -13.26
CA VAL A 44 12.19 1.65 -12.08
C VAL A 44 11.71 0.92 -10.83
N PRO A 45 12.53 0.88 -9.76
CA PRO A 45 12.08 0.36 -8.48
C PRO A 45 10.97 1.25 -7.92
N ILE A 46 9.98 0.66 -7.25
CA ILE A 46 8.86 1.42 -6.64
C ILE A 46 9.38 2.48 -5.67
N SER A 47 10.49 2.22 -4.97
CA SER A 47 11.12 3.16 -4.05
C SER A 47 11.54 4.49 -4.69
N TYR A 48 11.69 4.56 -6.02
CA TYR A 48 12.05 5.83 -6.69
C TYR A 48 10.94 6.85 -6.68
N PHE A 49 9.69 6.40 -6.51
CA PHE A 49 8.55 7.30 -6.31
C PHE A 49 8.48 7.83 -4.86
N LEU A 50 9.37 7.36 -3.97
CA LEU A 50 9.38 7.67 -2.55
C LEU A 50 10.77 8.08 -2.05
N PRO A 51 11.29 9.25 -2.46
CA PRO A 51 12.64 9.66 -2.10
C PRO A 51 12.85 9.86 -0.59
N ASP A 52 11.76 10.02 0.16
CA ASP A 52 11.76 10.25 1.60
C ASP A 52 11.53 8.97 2.44
N ILE A 53 11.25 7.83 1.80
CA ILE A 53 11.12 6.53 2.46
C ILE A 53 12.33 5.68 2.08
N GLN A 54 12.98 5.08 3.07
CA GLN A 54 14.12 4.20 2.82
C GLN A 54 13.72 3.04 1.90
N THR A 55 14.49 2.78 0.83
CA THR A 55 14.22 1.70 -0.12
C THR A 55 14.06 0.34 0.57
N SER A 56 14.96 0.03 1.51
CA SER A 56 14.89 -1.22 2.29
C SER A 56 13.57 -1.36 3.05
N ARG A 57 12.99 -0.24 3.51
CA ARG A 57 11.69 -0.26 4.17
C ARG A 57 10.58 -0.61 3.19
N VAL A 58 10.53 0.06 2.04
CA VAL A 58 9.52 -0.21 1.00
C VAL A 58 9.59 -1.67 0.54
N THR A 59 10.80 -2.19 0.28
CA THR A 59 11.00 -3.60 -0.08
C THR A 59 10.47 -4.54 1.00
N ALA A 60 10.82 -4.29 2.27
CA ALA A 60 10.35 -5.11 3.38
C ALA A 60 8.80 -5.11 3.52
N GLU A 61 8.13 -3.99 3.24
CA GLU A 61 6.66 -3.95 3.22
C GLU A 61 6.08 -4.85 2.11
N LEU A 62 6.63 -4.75 0.90
CA LEU A 62 6.15 -5.51 -0.26
C LEU A 62 6.42 -7.01 -0.11
N ASP A 63 7.58 -7.37 0.46
CA ASP A 63 7.92 -8.77 0.78
C ASP A 63 6.93 -9.31 1.83
N ARG A 64 6.64 -8.55 2.90
CA ARG A 64 5.69 -8.96 3.95
C ARG A 64 4.27 -9.18 3.41
N ILE A 65 3.81 -8.35 2.47
CA ILE A 65 2.52 -8.52 1.79
C ILE A 65 2.53 -9.81 0.97
N THR A 66 3.60 -10.03 0.20
CA THR A 66 3.77 -11.22 -0.64
C THR A 66 3.83 -12.51 0.18
N ASP A 67 4.62 -12.52 1.25
CA ASP A 67 4.77 -13.66 2.18
C ASP A 67 3.47 -13.99 2.91
N SER A 68 2.61 -12.99 3.12
CA SER A 68 1.28 -13.16 3.72
C SER A 68 0.23 -13.64 2.71
N ASN A 69 0.62 -13.86 1.44
CA ASN A 69 -0.27 -14.20 0.32
C ASN A 69 -1.43 -13.21 0.17
N GLU A 70 -1.16 -11.93 0.47
CA GLU A 70 -2.13 -10.85 0.29
C GLU A 70 -2.07 -10.33 -1.14
N HIS A 71 -3.25 -10.04 -1.69
CA HIS A 71 -3.36 -9.43 -3.00
C HIS A 71 -3.79 -7.97 -2.84
N CYS A 72 -2.87 -7.05 -3.11
CA CYS A 72 -3.18 -5.63 -3.16
C CYS A 72 -2.83 -5.03 -4.52
N ARG A 73 -3.59 -4.02 -4.93
CA ARG A 73 -3.23 -3.15 -6.05
C ARG A 73 -2.42 -1.98 -5.52
N ILE A 74 -1.28 -1.71 -6.16
CA ILE A 74 -0.43 -0.55 -5.83
C ILE A 74 -0.81 0.60 -6.75
N ALA A 75 -0.99 1.79 -6.18
CA ALA A 75 -1.21 3.04 -6.89
C ALA A 75 -0.35 4.16 -6.28
N ILE A 76 -0.21 5.26 -7.01
CA ILE A 76 0.42 6.49 -6.51
C ILE A 76 -0.65 7.57 -6.47
N SER A 77 -0.83 8.20 -5.30
CA SER A 77 -1.79 9.28 -5.12
C SER A 77 -1.35 10.56 -5.84
N GLU A 78 -2.25 11.54 -5.97
CA GLU A 78 -1.89 12.88 -6.47
C GLU A 78 -0.82 13.56 -5.60
N GLY A 79 -0.83 13.25 -4.30
CA GLY A 79 0.19 13.67 -3.33
C GLY A 79 1.54 12.95 -3.47
N ARG A 80 1.69 12.06 -4.46
CA ARG A 80 2.89 11.22 -4.67
C ARG A 80 3.18 10.25 -3.52
N GLU A 81 2.13 9.79 -2.86
CA GLU A 81 2.21 8.78 -1.80
C GLU A 81 1.81 7.42 -2.35
N ILE A 82 2.37 6.33 -1.81
CA ILE A 82 1.97 4.98 -2.21
C ILE A 82 0.63 4.65 -1.59
N GLN A 83 -0.26 4.09 -2.39
CA GLN A 83 -1.53 3.53 -1.97
C GLN A 83 -1.55 2.03 -2.25
N LEU A 84 -1.78 1.26 -1.20
CA LEU A 84 -2.00 -0.18 -1.26
C LEU A 84 -3.49 -0.43 -1.08
N VAL A 85 -4.16 -0.90 -2.12
CA VAL A 85 -5.61 -1.09 -2.16
C VAL A 85 -5.92 -2.57 -2.01
N PHE A 86 -6.66 -2.91 -0.96
CA PHE A 86 -7.09 -4.25 -0.60
C PHE A 86 -8.60 -4.37 -0.82
N GLY A 87 -9.02 -5.42 -1.53
CA GLY A 87 -10.44 -5.74 -1.68
C GLY A 87 -10.92 -6.58 -0.51
N GLU A 88 -11.85 -6.05 0.28
CA GLU A 88 -12.41 -6.70 1.46
C GLU A 88 -13.93 -6.86 1.35
N LEU A 89 -14.50 -7.66 2.25
CA LEU A 89 -15.94 -7.82 2.38
C LEU A 89 -16.41 -7.34 3.75
N SER A 90 -17.36 -6.40 3.76
CA SER A 90 -18.19 -6.12 4.92
C SER A 90 -19.50 -6.91 4.81
N GLY A 91 -19.53 -8.10 5.40
CA GLY A 91 -20.59 -9.07 5.21
C GLY A 91 -20.65 -9.56 3.75
N LYS A 92 -21.59 -9.04 2.96
CA LYS A 92 -21.73 -9.33 1.53
C LYS A 92 -21.38 -8.17 0.61
N THR A 93 -21.01 -7.02 1.17
CA THR A 93 -20.70 -5.81 0.39
C THR A 93 -19.19 -5.71 0.17
N PRO A 94 -18.72 -5.61 -1.08
CA PRO A 94 -17.32 -5.33 -1.35
C PRO A 94 -16.95 -3.92 -0.89
N VAL A 95 -15.80 -3.81 -0.24
CA VAL A 95 -15.22 -2.57 0.26
C VAL A 95 -13.75 -2.56 -0.13
N ASP A 96 -13.32 -1.52 -0.83
CA ASP A 96 -11.91 -1.27 -1.09
C ASP A 96 -11.32 -0.53 0.11
N VAL A 97 -10.31 -1.12 0.74
CA VAL A 97 -9.55 -0.49 1.83
C VAL A 97 -8.21 -0.03 1.28
N THR A 98 -7.94 1.27 1.42
CA THR A 98 -6.69 1.88 0.94
C THR A 98 -5.79 2.19 2.12
N VAL A 99 -4.58 1.62 2.12
CA VAL A 99 -3.49 1.96 3.03
C VAL A 99 -2.54 2.88 2.28
N THR A 100 -2.52 4.16 2.67
CA THR A 100 -1.62 5.18 2.12
C THR A 100 -0.36 5.26 2.98
N LEU A 101 0.81 5.10 2.37
CA LEU A 101 2.12 5.33 2.99
C LEU A 101 2.49 6.80 2.80
N PRO A 102 2.34 7.64 3.84
CA PRO A 102 2.52 9.07 3.67
C PRO A 102 3.99 9.46 3.59
N HIS A 103 4.24 10.69 3.15
CA HIS A 103 5.58 11.26 3.30
C HIS A 103 6.03 11.24 4.76
N GLY A 104 7.26 10.77 5.02
CA GLY A 104 7.83 10.55 6.35
C GLY A 104 7.56 9.17 6.96
N TYR A 105 6.97 8.24 6.21
CA TYR A 105 6.93 6.82 6.60
C TYR A 105 8.36 6.24 6.72
N PRO A 106 8.64 5.35 7.70
CA PRO A 106 7.72 4.75 8.66
C PRO A 106 7.48 5.60 9.92
N ASN A 107 8.16 6.72 10.11
CA ASN A 107 8.00 7.53 11.33
C ASN A 107 6.62 8.18 11.46
N ARG A 108 5.93 8.39 10.34
CA ARG A 108 4.49 8.68 10.30
C ARG A 108 3.72 7.41 9.98
N ALA A 109 2.62 7.19 10.71
CA ALA A 109 1.76 6.02 10.51
C ALA A 109 1.09 6.05 9.14
N PRO A 110 0.83 4.87 8.52
CA PRO A 110 0.00 4.79 7.33
C PRO A 110 -1.39 5.39 7.57
N VAL A 111 -1.93 6.11 6.59
CA VAL A 111 -3.31 6.60 6.62
C VAL A 111 -4.20 5.55 5.96
N VAL A 112 -5.28 5.13 6.62
CA VAL A 112 -6.17 4.10 6.09
C VAL A 112 -7.54 4.69 5.82
N SER A 113 -8.11 4.42 4.66
CA SER A 113 -9.48 4.77 4.27
C SER A 113 -10.19 3.55 3.69
N ALA A 114 -11.52 3.58 3.66
CA ALA A 114 -12.30 2.50 3.05
C ALA A 114 -13.53 3.05 2.33
N GLU A 115 -13.86 2.48 1.17
CA GLU A 115 -14.99 2.88 0.34
C GLU A 115 -15.57 1.70 -0.45
N PRO A 116 -16.89 1.68 -0.72
CA PRO A 116 -17.90 2.61 -0.20
C PRO A 116 -18.25 2.29 1.26
N LEU A 117 -18.63 3.32 2.03
CA LEU A 117 -19.16 3.19 3.39
C LEU A 117 -20.44 4.02 3.54
N GLU A 118 -21.38 3.52 4.35
CA GLU A 118 -22.60 4.24 4.73
C GLU A 118 -22.30 5.55 5.47
N GLU A 119 -23.12 6.57 5.24
CA GLU A 119 -23.03 7.86 5.94
C GLU A 119 -23.26 7.68 7.44
N GLY A 120 -22.56 8.48 8.27
CA GLY A 120 -22.64 8.38 9.72
C GLY A 120 -21.93 7.15 10.32
N CYS A 121 -21.15 6.42 9.51
CA CYS A 121 -20.32 5.32 10.00
C CYS A 121 -19.42 5.77 11.17
N PRO A 122 -19.49 5.10 12.34
CA PRO A 122 -18.61 5.40 13.47
C PRO A 122 -17.14 5.17 13.13
N HIS A 123 -16.25 5.78 13.92
CA HIS A 123 -14.80 5.61 13.80
C HIS A 123 -14.23 5.90 12.39
N ARG A 124 -14.93 6.78 11.65
CA ARG A 124 -14.51 7.37 10.39
C ARG A 124 -14.42 8.88 10.56
N TRP A 125 -13.30 9.46 10.15
CA TRP A 125 -13.09 10.89 10.15
C TRP A 125 -13.80 11.54 8.95
N PRO A 126 -14.08 12.86 9.00
CA PRO A 126 -14.76 13.56 7.91
C PRO A 126 -14.02 13.51 6.56
N ASP A 127 -12.71 13.31 6.57
CA ASP A 127 -11.87 13.15 5.38
C ASP A 127 -11.91 11.73 4.79
N GLY A 128 -12.72 10.84 5.38
CA GLY A 128 -12.88 9.45 4.95
C GLY A 128 -11.87 8.49 5.57
N THR A 129 -10.91 8.97 6.36
CA THR A 129 -9.91 8.11 7.01
C THR A 129 -10.51 7.37 8.20
N LEU A 130 -10.00 6.17 8.46
CA LEU A 130 -10.45 5.29 9.52
C LEU A 130 -9.65 5.56 10.79
N CYS A 131 -10.36 5.63 11.92
CA CYS A 131 -9.75 5.68 13.24
C CYS A 131 -9.37 4.26 13.69
N ILE A 132 -8.32 3.70 13.08
CA ILE A 132 -7.81 2.36 13.40
C ILE A 132 -6.68 2.39 14.44
N TYR A 133 -6.03 3.54 14.63
CA TYR A 133 -5.04 3.78 15.67
C TYR A 133 -5.76 4.47 16.83
N GLY A 134 -6.19 3.68 17.81
CA GLY A 134 -6.88 4.18 19.01
C GLY A 134 -5.92 4.45 20.18
N ALA A 135 -6.49 4.62 21.38
CA ALA A 135 -5.69 4.71 22.62
C ALA A 135 -4.86 3.45 22.90
N GLU A 136 -5.32 2.29 22.41
CA GLU A 136 -4.72 0.98 22.67
C GLU A 136 -3.70 0.56 21.59
N ALA A 137 -3.78 1.14 20.38
CA ALA A 137 -2.94 0.78 19.25
C ALA A 137 -2.12 2.01 18.81
N VAL A 138 -0.92 2.13 19.37
CA VAL A 138 0.04 3.18 18.99
C VAL A 138 0.92 2.66 17.87
N TRP A 139 1.03 3.43 16.78
CA TRP A 139 1.97 3.12 15.71
C TRP A 139 3.42 3.14 16.22
N ASN A 140 4.16 2.07 15.96
CA ASN A 140 5.57 1.96 16.30
C ASN A 140 6.40 1.70 15.04
N PRO A 141 7.17 2.68 14.52
CA PRO A 141 7.92 2.52 13.28
C PRO A 141 8.94 1.38 13.30
N GLY A 142 9.46 1.02 14.47
CA GLY A 142 10.45 -0.05 14.63
C GLY A 142 9.86 -1.46 14.73
N ARG A 143 8.53 -1.59 14.86
CA ARG A 143 7.86 -2.90 15.06
C ARG A 143 6.71 -3.14 14.10
N HIS A 144 5.99 -2.09 13.72
CA HIS A 144 4.78 -2.19 12.90
C HIS A 144 5.12 -1.93 11.44
N ASP A 145 4.31 -2.50 10.58
CA ASP A 145 4.42 -2.49 9.12
C ASP A 145 3.01 -2.36 8.50
N VAL A 146 2.90 -2.44 7.18
CA VAL A 146 1.63 -2.42 6.47
C VAL A 146 0.72 -3.55 6.94
N MET A 147 1.26 -4.74 7.19
CA MET A 147 0.48 -5.90 7.61
C MET A 147 -0.15 -5.70 9.00
N HIS A 148 0.51 -4.94 9.88
CA HIS A 148 -0.11 -4.48 11.12
C HIS A 148 -1.32 -3.58 10.85
N ALA A 149 -1.21 -2.60 9.95
CA ALA A 149 -2.35 -1.75 9.55
C ALA A 149 -3.48 -2.58 8.91
N VAL A 150 -3.14 -3.61 8.13
CA VAL A 150 -4.08 -4.59 7.56
C VAL A 150 -4.88 -5.31 8.64
N ALA A 151 -4.19 -5.84 9.64
CA ALA A 151 -4.85 -6.50 10.77
C ALA A 151 -5.82 -5.57 11.52
N LEU A 152 -5.41 -4.31 11.73
CA LEU A 152 -6.23 -3.32 12.40
C LEU A 152 -7.48 -2.94 11.59
N PHE A 153 -7.33 -2.67 10.28
CA PHE A 153 -8.49 -2.32 9.47
C PHE A 153 -9.44 -3.50 9.29
N ARG A 154 -8.96 -4.75 9.25
CA ARG A 154 -9.85 -5.91 9.14
C ARG A 154 -10.74 -6.06 10.37
N ARG A 155 -10.18 -5.83 11.56
CA ARG A 155 -10.97 -5.74 12.78
C ARG A 155 -11.99 -4.59 12.70
N TRP A 156 -11.57 -3.44 12.16
CA TRP A 156 -12.49 -2.33 11.91
C TRP A 156 -13.63 -2.71 10.95
N ILE A 157 -13.35 -3.40 9.84
CA ILE A 157 -14.36 -3.88 8.87
C ILE A 157 -15.33 -4.90 9.48
N GLN A 158 -14.85 -5.76 10.38
CA GLN A 158 -15.70 -6.67 11.14
C GLN A 158 -16.67 -5.88 12.04
N HIS A 159 -16.17 -4.88 12.76
CA HIS A 159 -17.00 -4.00 13.58
C HIS A 159 -17.99 -3.19 12.75
N TYR A 160 -17.55 -2.69 11.60
CA TYR A 160 -18.41 -2.00 10.64
C TYR A 160 -19.54 -2.92 10.16
N SER A 161 -19.24 -4.18 9.85
CA SER A 161 -20.24 -5.16 9.45
C SER A 161 -21.30 -5.39 10.53
N ALA A 162 -20.88 -5.56 11.78
CA ALA A 162 -21.80 -5.69 12.92
C ALA A 162 -22.63 -4.41 13.14
N TRP A 163 -22.02 -3.23 13.00
CA TRP A 163 -22.72 -1.95 13.11
C TRP A 163 -23.76 -1.76 12.00
N ARG A 164 -23.50 -2.20 10.77
CA ARG A 164 -24.51 -2.11 9.69
C ARG A 164 -25.78 -2.90 10.02
N GLU A 165 -25.63 -4.03 10.70
CA GLU A 165 -26.73 -4.90 11.08
C GLU A 165 -27.49 -4.38 12.32
N THR A 166 -26.76 -3.91 13.34
CA THR A 166 -27.31 -3.59 14.66
C THR A 166 -27.49 -2.10 14.93
N ARG A 167 -26.81 -1.25 14.14
CA ARG A 167 -26.61 0.20 14.36
C ARG A 167 -25.87 0.54 15.67
N GLU A 168 -25.24 -0.45 16.30
CA GLU A 168 -24.42 -0.29 17.50
C GLU A 168 -22.97 -0.69 17.19
N TRP A 169 -22.01 0.17 17.57
CA TRP A 169 -20.59 -0.15 17.37
C TRP A 169 -20.11 -1.10 18.46
N PRO A 170 -19.44 -2.22 18.13
CA PRO A 170 -18.94 -3.16 19.13
C PRO A 170 -17.96 -2.52 20.12
N LYS A 171 -18.05 -2.90 21.40
CA LYS A 171 -17.11 -2.45 22.42
C LYS A 171 -15.75 -3.13 22.21
N ALA A 172 -14.66 -2.43 22.53
CA ALA A 172 -13.32 -3.00 22.48
C ALA A 172 -13.25 -4.28 23.33
N GLY A 173 -12.84 -5.41 22.73
CA GLY A 173 -12.62 -6.69 23.42
C GLY A 173 -13.67 -7.79 23.24
N THR A 174 -14.73 -7.59 22.44
CA THR A 174 -15.76 -8.62 22.20
C THR A 174 -15.77 -9.20 20.78
N ALA A 175 -14.60 -9.48 20.21
CA ALA A 175 -14.46 -10.21 18.95
C ALA A 175 -13.69 -11.52 19.17
#